data_AF-A0A9W6B4V4-F1
#
_entry.id   AF-A0A9W6B4V4-F1
#
_cell.length_a   1.000
_cell.length_b   1.000
_cell.length_c   1.000
_cell.angle_alpha   90.00
_cell.angle_beta   90.00
_cell.angle_gamma   90.00
#
_symmetry.space_group_name_H-M   'P 1'
#
loop_
_entity.id
_entity.type
_entity.pdbx_description
1 polymer ?
#
loop_
_entity_poly.entity_id
_entity_poly.type
_entity_poly.pdbx_seq_one_letter_code
_entity_poly.pdbx_strand_id
1 'polypeptide(L)'
;MKRKDFLKGLGALGATIPVLSFTKTPVANIMDEPSNNDLLFDCTETPSETSGPYPTPNTVTTSTLVRTDITESTETGIPLTLTITISGISGSCGVVGS
;
A
#
# COMPACT_ATOMS: atom_id res chain seq x y z
N MET A 1 -34.93 -26.77 -11.61
CA MET A 1 -35.44 -26.89 -10.22
C MET A 1 -35.33 -25.53 -9.54
N LYS A 2 -36.37 -25.06 -8.83
CA LYS A 2 -36.35 -23.76 -8.15
C LYS A 2 -35.59 -23.91 -6.82
N ARG A 3 -34.68 -22.98 -6.50
CA ARG A 3 -33.81 -23.02 -5.30
C ARG A 3 -34.56 -23.24 -3.98
N LYS A 4 -35.84 -22.87 -3.93
CA LYS A 4 -36.72 -23.00 -2.76
C LYS A 4 -37.17 -24.43 -2.50
N ASP A 5 -37.15 -25.30 -3.51
CA ASP A 5 -37.55 -26.70 -3.37
C ASP A 5 -36.39 -27.56 -2.83
N PHE A 6 -35.14 -27.14 -3.07
CA PHE A 6 -33.93 -27.76 -2.53
C PHE A 6 -33.83 -27.61 -1.00
N LEU A 7 -34.14 -26.42 -0.47
CA LEU A 7 -34.11 -26.16 0.98
C LEU A 7 -35.20 -26.90 1.76
N LYS A 8 -36.31 -27.27 1.12
CA LYS A 8 -37.34 -28.14 1.74
C LYS A 8 -36.91 -29.61 1.80
N GLY A 9 -36.08 -30.06 0.87
CA GLY A 9 -35.54 -31.43 0.85
C GLY A 9 -34.47 -31.70 1.91
N LEU A 10 -33.73 -30.66 2.33
CA LEU A 10 -32.67 -30.79 3.35
C LEU A 10 -33.19 -30.65 4.79
N GLY A 11 -34.42 -30.15 4.99
CA GLY A 11 -34.99 -29.86 6.31
C GLY A 11 -35.84 -30.98 6.93
N ALA A 12 -36.05 -32.12 6.25
CA ALA A 12 -37.01 -33.15 6.67
C ALA A 12 -36.38 -34.50 7.07
N LEU A 13 -35.05 -34.63 7.11
CA LEU A 13 -34.35 -35.87 7.49
C LEU A 13 -33.23 -35.54 8.47
N GLY A 14 -33.53 -35.56 9.78
CA GLY A 14 -32.48 -35.40 10.79
C GLY A 14 -32.95 -34.91 12.16
N ALA A 15 -34.04 -35.45 12.70
CA ALA A 15 -34.39 -35.27 14.11
C ALA A 15 -33.57 -36.24 14.98
N THR A 16 -32.32 -35.91 15.28
CA THR A 16 -31.62 -36.36 16.49
C THR A 16 -30.73 -35.24 16.98
N ILE A 17 -31.10 -34.66 18.12
CA ILE A 17 -30.31 -33.62 18.81
C ILE A 17 -29.35 -34.34 19.75
N PRO A 18 -28.03 -34.42 19.48
CA PRO A 18 -27.09 -34.47 20.58
C PRO A 18 -27.06 -33.06 21.20
N VAL A 19 -27.47 -32.96 22.46
CA VAL A 19 -27.37 -31.71 23.22
C VAL A 19 -25.87 -31.43 23.42
N LEU A 20 -25.29 -30.65 22.50
CA LEU A 20 -23.98 -30.06 22.71
C LEU A 20 -24.16 -28.93 23.72
N SER A 21 -23.58 -29.12 24.91
CA SER A 21 -23.46 -28.09 25.94
C SER A 21 -22.77 -26.86 25.34
N PHE A 22 -23.51 -25.76 25.24
CA PHE A 22 -22.93 -24.44 25.04
C PHE A 22 -22.30 -24.01 26.36
N THR A 23 -21.03 -24.37 26.58
CA THR A 23 -20.20 -23.59 27.50
C THR A 23 -20.18 -22.16 26.96
N LYS A 24 -20.48 -21.20 27.85
CA LYS A 24 -20.56 -19.78 27.55
C LYS A 24 -19.14 -19.25 27.32
N THR A 25 -18.54 -19.62 26.20
CA THR A 25 -17.26 -19.03 25.76
C THR A 25 -17.59 -17.63 25.26
N PRO A 26 -17.01 -16.56 25.82
CA PRO A 26 -17.17 -15.24 25.23
C PRO A 26 -16.64 -15.32 23.80
N VAL A 27 -17.51 -15.01 22.83
CA VAL A 27 -17.12 -14.79 21.45
C VAL A 27 -16.09 -13.67 21.50
N ALA A 28 -14.82 -13.97 21.20
CA ALA A 28 -13.84 -12.94 20.95
C ALA A 28 -14.42 -12.04 19.86
N ASN A 29 -14.57 -10.74 20.15
CA ASN A 29 -15.06 -9.77 19.19
C ASN A 29 -14.17 -9.83 17.95
N ILE A 30 -14.66 -10.43 16.86
CA ILE A 30 -14.06 -10.34 15.52
C ILE A 30 -14.52 -9.03 14.87
N MET A 31 -14.55 -7.97 15.67
CA MET A 31 -14.61 -6.60 15.21
C MET A 31 -13.33 -5.97 15.72
N ASP A 32 -12.25 -6.29 15.01
CA ASP A 32 -11.07 -5.44 15.00
C ASP A 32 -11.51 -4.17 14.27
N GLU A 33 -12.05 -3.22 15.04
CA GLU A 33 -12.13 -1.84 14.59
C GLU A 33 -10.67 -1.43 14.36
N PRO A 34 -10.26 -1.02 13.14
CA PRO A 34 -8.90 -0.61 12.91
C PRO A 34 -8.64 0.57 13.83
N SER A 35 -7.94 0.32 14.94
CA SER A 35 -7.51 1.39 15.83
C SER A 35 -6.67 2.34 14.98
N ASN A 36 -6.74 3.64 15.25
CA ASN A 36 -5.95 4.63 14.50
C ASN A 36 -4.43 4.38 14.52
N ASN A 37 -3.94 3.39 15.28
CA ASN A 37 -2.55 2.91 15.27
C ASN A 37 -2.25 1.84 14.21
N ASP A 38 -3.26 1.27 13.55
CA ASP A 38 -3.10 0.27 12.48
C ASP A 38 -3.02 0.93 11.08
N LEU A 39 -3.18 2.25 11.03
CA LEU A 39 -2.65 3.09 9.94
C LEU A 39 -1.16 3.34 10.16
N LEU A 40 -0.40 2.29 10.51
CA LEU A 40 1.04 2.30 10.33
C LEU A 40 1.25 2.70 8.88
N PHE A 41 1.79 3.89 8.66
CA PHE A 41 2.15 4.38 7.35
C PHE A 41 3.12 3.37 6.75
N ASP A 42 2.59 2.44 5.96
CA ASP A 42 3.36 1.37 5.33
C ASP A 42 3.80 1.91 3.97
N CYS A 43 5.05 2.35 3.91
CA CYS A 43 5.68 2.76 2.66
C CYS A 43 6.33 1.55 2.05
N THR A 44 5.98 1.29 0.80
CA THR A 44 6.64 0.26 0.01
C THR A 44 7.79 0.85 -0.78
N GLU A 45 8.85 0.07 -0.96
CA GLU A 45 9.98 0.42 -1.83
C GLU A 45 9.49 0.74 -3.25
N THR A 46 9.96 1.87 -3.79
CA THR A 46 9.73 2.22 -5.19
C THR A 46 10.45 1.22 -6.09
N PRO A 47 9.85 0.77 -7.22
CA PRO A 47 10.49 -0.16 -8.12
C PRO A 47 11.79 0.43 -8.67
N SER A 48 12.81 -0.40 -8.82
CA SER A 48 14.07 0.02 -9.43
C SER A 48 13.97 0.04 -10.95
N GLU A 49 14.63 1.03 -11.56
CA GLU A 49 14.81 1.12 -13.01
C GLU A 49 16.26 0.80 -13.41
N THR A 50 16.46 0.47 -14.69
CA THR A 50 17.79 0.25 -15.25
C THR A 50 18.50 1.57 -15.50
N SER A 51 19.75 1.71 -15.01
CA SER A 51 20.57 2.90 -15.32
C SER A 51 20.81 3.03 -16.83
N GLY A 52 20.56 4.23 -17.36
CA GLY A 52 20.87 4.57 -18.75
C GLY A 52 22.36 4.92 -18.95
N PRO A 53 22.82 5.08 -20.21
CA PRO A 53 24.20 5.42 -20.55
C PRO A 53 24.56 6.90 -20.29
N TYR A 54 23.60 7.76 -19.92
CA TYR A 54 23.81 9.18 -19.69
C TYR A 54 23.20 9.65 -18.36
N PRO A 55 23.78 10.69 -17.74
CA PRO A 55 25.15 11.18 -17.91
C PRO A 55 26.16 10.24 -17.23
N THR A 56 27.43 10.23 -17.63
CA THR A 56 28.40 9.34 -16.98
C THR A 56 28.67 9.82 -15.55
N PRO A 57 28.59 8.96 -14.51
CA PRO A 57 28.64 9.39 -13.09
C PRO A 57 29.85 10.22 -12.70
N ASN A 58 30.95 10.12 -13.45
CA ASN A 58 32.23 10.75 -13.15
C ASN A 58 32.50 12.03 -13.96
N THR A 59 31.64 12.40 -14.91
CA THR A 59 31.82 13.62 -15.73
C THR A 59 31.04 14.82 -15.20
N VAL A 60 30.32 14.64 -14.11
CA VAL A 60 29.34 15.58 -13.57
C VAL A 60 29.89 16.17 -12.27
N THR A 61 30.59 17.30 -12.36
CA THR A 61 31.06 18.04 -11.17
C THR A 61 29.89 18.78 -10.52
N THR A 62 29.72 18.60 -9.21
CA THR A 62 28.45 18.79 -8.50
C THR A 62 28.03 20.23 -8.24
N SER A 63 28.94 21.21 -8.14
CA SER A 63 28.55 22.52 -7.61
C SER A 63 27.72 23.39 -8.56
N THR A 64 27.88 23.25 -9.87
CA THR A 64 27.12 24.02 -10.88
C THR A 64 25.80 23.36 -11.28
N LEU A 65 25.57 22.14 -10.82
CA LEU A 65 24.40 21.34 -11.19
C LEU A 65 23.33 21.26 -10.10
N VAL A 66 23.64 21.71 -8.88
CA VAL A 66 22.64 21.92 -7.84
C VAL A 66 21.88 23.21 -8.13
N ARG A 67 20.77 23.09 -8.86
CA ARG A 67 19.87 24.18 -9.23
C ARG A 67 18.43 23.70 -9.30
N THR A 68 17.48 24.62 -9.15
CA THR A 68 16.04 24.34 -9.22
C THR A 68 15.47 24.41 -10.64
N ASP A 69 16.18 25.09 -11.55
CA ASP A 69 15.77 25.27 -12.94
C ASP A 69 16.89 24.76 -13.86
N ILE A 70 16.55 23.82 -14.74
CA ILE A 70 17.45 23.20 -15.71
C ILE A 70 17.03 23.47 -17.16
N THR A 71 16.09 24.41 -17.38
CA THR A 71 15.55 24.68 -18.72
C THR A 71 16.60 25.20 -19.68
N GLU A 72 17.64 25.90 -19.18
CA GLU A 72 18.66 26.59 -19.99
C GLU A 72 18.04 27.58 -21.01
N SER A 73 18.82 28.56 -21.48
CA SER A 73 18.30 29.53 -22.46
C SER A 73 18.14 28.98 -23.87
N THR A 74 18.69 27.79 -24.13
CA THR A 74 18.81 27.19 -25.47
C THR A 74 17.87 26.02 -25.70
N GLU A 75 17.30 25.42 -24.65
CA GLU A 75 16.38 24.28 -24.83
C GLU A 75 15.01 24.77 -25.24
N THR A 76 14.34 23.97 -26.06
CA THR A 76 12.97 24.22 -26.51
C THR A 76 12.07 23.11 -26.02
N GLY A 77 10.88 23.45 -25.50
CA GLY A 77 9.94 22.44 -25.02
C GLY A 77 8.74 23.05 -24.30
N ILE A 78 7.97 22.18 -23.66
CA ILE A 78 6.87 22.59 -22.77
C ILE A 78 7.41 22.64 -21.33
N PRO A 79 7.21 23.74 -20.59
CA PRO A 79 7.66 23.83 -19.21
C PRO A 79 7.06 22.74 -18.33
N LEU A 80 7.91 22.07 -17.54
CA LEU A 80 7.51 21.07 -16.55
C LEU A 80 8.15 21.41 -15.21
N THR A 81 7.32 21.53 -14.17
CA THR A 81 7.79 21.70 -12.79
C THR A 81 7.66 20.37 -12.07
N LEU A 82 8.78 19.87 -11.52
CA LEU A 82 8.86 18.61 -10.78
C LEU A 82 9.09 18.89 -9.30
N THR A 83 8.33 18.22 -8.44
CA THR A 83 8.55 18.20 -6.99
C THR A 83 8.67 16.74 -6.57
N ILE A 84 9.83 16.37 -6.02
CA ILE A 84 10.13 15.01 -5.58
C ILE A 84 10.29 15.05 -4.07
N THR A 85 9.43 14.31 -3.36
CA THR A 85 9.56 14.10 -1.92
C THR A 85 10.18 12.74 -1.68
N ILE A 86 11.28 12.69 -0.94
CA ILE A 86 11.95 11.45 -0.57
C ILE A 86 11.50 11.06 0.83
N SER A 87 10.89 9.89 0.96
CA SER A 87 10.50 9.30 2.24
C SER A 87 11.29 8.03 2.51
N GLY A 88 11.70 7.84 3.75
CA GLY A 88 12.38 6.65 4.21
C GLY A 88 11.39 5.53 4.55
N ILE A 89 11.79 4.30 4.29
CA ILE A 89 10.99 3.10 4.58
C ILE A 89 11.12 2.75 6.07
N SER A 90 12.27 3.05 6.67
CA SER A 90 12.50 2.95 8.10
C SER A 90 11.86 4.12 8.83
N GLY A 91 11.11 3.83 9.89
CA GLY A 91 10.58 4.87 10.80
C GLY A 91 9.35 5.61 10.28
N SER A 92 8.31 4.87 9.89
CA SER A 92 6.96 5.41 9.59
C SER A 92 6.90 6.41 8.42
N CYS A 93 7.58 6.12 7.31
CA CYS A 93 7.48 6.95 6.10
C CYS A 93 7.98 8.40 6.23
N GLY A 94 8.83 8.68 7.22
CA GLY A 94 9.34 10.02 7.46
C GLY A 94 10.05 10.61 6.24
N VAL A 95 9.83 11.90 5.98
CA VAL A 95 10.54 12.62 4.91
C VAL A 95 12.04 12.67 5.26
N VAL A 96 12.89 12.34 4.30
CA VAL A 96 14.35 12.40 4.46
C VAL A 96 14.82 13.82 4.18
N GLY A 97 15.55 14.41 5.14
CA GLY A 97 16.16 15.73 4.99
C GLY A 97 15.37 16.92 5.55
N SER A 98 14.41 16.66 6.44
CA SER A 98 13.80 17.68 7.32
C SER A 98 14.75 18.14 8.42
#